data_AF-A0A6N6SSR3-F1
#
_entry.id   AF-A0A6N6SSR3-F1
#
_cell.length_a   1.000
_cell.length_b   1.000
_cell.length_c   1.000
_cell.angle_alpha   90.00
_cell.angle_beta   90.00
_cell.angle_gamma   90.00
#
_symmetry.space_group_name_H-M   'P 1'
#
loop_
_entity.id
_entity.type
_entity.pdbx_description
1 polymer ?
#
loop_
_entity_poly.entity_id
_entity_poly.type
_entity_poly.pdbx_seq_one_letter_code
_entity_poly.pdbx_strand_id
1 'polypeptide(L)'
;MHTTVRGSVSTLALLAVGALALAAAAEAQSARRDAIGELLNRPAEAGVQVAQSPPAASKGPAAAAPAPSASPVAPPDPREGDAAYEQAQRLMKAIDAILQDTARNRSEAKKLPPESDFLMKPLWTETREDREKKIRDLLDAAIGIVTDVPVVDVQKKIESLRKNIRDLDERIIKLREKQLTAPKDGMLPGYITDTVDSLGKDIEETKKRIEANRDEIKVAKGEVQAALAKAGIQLAPEQVDLLLDSVLSGDLVRLVAVFNSAKLIDAQLGKLMGASGENIGAARKYFAMHAALFALLVHAQDMLVGKIDKQYLPKLTAIEKDIRAARTKTAELLRAENREDQKRALEGNRESQRLAEEAAKGYRRYLLQQREQVAKARQRATHDLRIADNTYETVEASFQLRNLMRDSSSSFEAIQKLEAPTFDQIFKNEELRREFENLTRKLDAPTS
;
A
#
# COMPACT_ATOMS: atom_id res chain seq x y z
N MET A 1 -38.77 -53.83 9.37
CA MET A 1 -37.35 -54.04 9.01
C MET A 1 -36.76 -52.69 8.66
N HIS A 2 -35.75 -52.28 9.42
CA HIS A 2 -35.15 -50.95 9.41
C HIS A 2 -34.33 -50.70 8.14
N THR A 3 -34.59 -49.61 7.43
CA THR A 3 -33.70 -49.04 6.43
C THR A 3 -33.17 -47.70 6.95
N THR A 4 -31.92 -47.75 7.40
CA THR A 4 -31.09 -46.65 7.87
C THR A 4 -30.64 -45.80 6.69
N VAL A 5 -31.13 -44.56 6.60
CA VAL A 5 -30.58 -43.53 5.71
C VAL A 5 -29.40 -42.89 6.41
N ARG A 6 -28.18 -43.16 5.91
CA ARG A 6 -26.93 -42.50 6.31
C ARG A 6 -27.01 -41.02 5.95
N GLY A 7 -26.92 -40.16 6.96
CA GLY A 7 -26.69 -38.73 6.80
C GLY A 7 -25.26 -38.47 6.32
N SER A 8 -25.13 -37.89 5.13
CA SER A 8 -23.87 -37.31 4.64
C SER A 8 -23.66 -35.96 5.32
N VAL A 9 -22.90 -35.97 6.41
CA VAL A 9 -22.33 -34.77 7.03
C VAL A 9 -21.33 -34.20 6.03
N SER A 10 -21.71 -33.14 5.33
CA SER A 10 -20.79 -32.37 4.49
C SER A 10 -19.80 -31.65 5.39
N THR A 11 -18.57 -32.13 5.36
CA THR A 11 -17.39 -31.60 6.02
C THR A 11 -17.15 -30.15 5.60
N LEU A 12 -17.21 -29.24 6.55
CA LEU A 12 -16.79 -27.84 6.40
C LEU A 12 -15.32 -27.82 5.99
N ALA A 13 -15.03 -27.50 4.73
CA ALA A 13 -13.68 -27.24 4.26
C ALA A 13 -13.16 -25.95 4.92
N LEU A 14 -12.08 -26.10 5.69
CA LEU A 14 -11.33 -25.01 6.31
C LEU A 14 -10.85 -24.02 5.24
N LEU A 15 -11.33 -22.77 5.31
CA LEU A 15 -10.70 -21.64 4.63
C LEU A 15 -9.44 -21.24 5.42
N ALA A 16 -8.32 -21.86 5.07
CA ALA A 16 -6.99 -21.33 5.31
C ALA A 16 -6.79 -20.12 4.39
N VAL A 17 -7.25 -18.95 4.84
CA VAL A 17 -6.63 -17.69 4.40
C VAL A 17 -5.20 -17.77 4.88
N GLY A 18 -4.28 -17.85 3.93
CA GLY A 18 -2.87 -18.11 4.15
C GLY A 18 -2.33 -17.31 5.33
N ALA A 19 -2.10 -18.00 6.43
CA ALA A 19 -0.94 -17.72 7.24
C ALA A 19 0.27 -17.97 6.32
N LEU A 20 0.69 -16.94 5.57
CA LEU A 20 2.12 -16.83 5.33
C LEU A 20 2.72 -16.62 6.71
N ALA A 21 3.20 -17.74 7.23
CA ALA A 21 4.17 -17.76 8.29
C ALA A 21 5.18 -16.65 7.99
N LEU A 22 5.38 -15.78 8.97
CA LEU A 22 6.75 -15.51 9.36
C LEU A 22 7.37 -16.88 9.72
N ALA A 23 7.80 -17.64 8.71
CA ALA A 23 9.15 -18.15 8.73
C ALA A 23 10.03 -16.96 8.32
N ALA A 24 10.03 -15.95 9.20
CA ALA A 24 11.26 -15.25 9.43
C ALA A 24 12.27 -16.34 9.75
N ALA A 25 13.38 -16.33 9.01
CA ALA A 25 14.63 -16.87 9.49
C ALA A 25 14.90 -16.22 10.86
N ALA A 26 14.32 -16.83 11.89
CA ALA A 26 14.64 -16.65 13.29
C ALA A 26 15.39 -17.92 13.72
N GLU A 27 16.44 -18.26 12.98
CA GLU A 27 17.62 -18.92 13.51
C GLU A 27 18.81 -18.02 13.18
N ALA A 28 19.25 -17.32 14.21
CA ALA A 28 20.65 -17.25 14.61
C ALA A 28 21.69 -17.06 13.49
N GLN A 29 21.84 -15.81 13.06
CA GLN A 29 23.19 -15.26 12.90
C GLN A 29 23.32 -13.98 13.71
N SER A 30 23.16 -14.14 15.02
CA SER A 30 23.76 -13.29 16.05
C SER A 30 25.29 -13.42 15.96
N ALA A 31 25.90 -12.78 14.96
CA ALA A 31 27.32 -12.46 14.88
C ALA A 31 27.63 -11.87 13.50
N ARG A 32 27.11 -10.68 13.20
CA ARG A 32 27.86 -9.76 12.34
C ARG A 32 28.31 -8.62 13.22
N ARG A 33 29.63 -8.57 13.34
CA ARG A 33 30.44 -7.63 14.09
C ARG A 33 29.91 -6.21 13.94
N ASP A 34 29.98 -5.51 15.05
CA ASP A 34 29.71 -4.11 15.23
C ASP A 34 30.54 -3.26 14.24
N ALA A 35 30.00 -3.05 13.04
CA ALA A 35 30.66 -2.27 11.98
C ALA A 35 30.72 -0.77 12.33
N ILE A 36 29.97 -0.34 13.36
CA ILE A 36 30.00 1.03 13.88
C ILE A 36 31.15 1.17 14.90
N GLY A 37 31.40 0.13 15.72
CA GLY A 37 32.55 0.06 16.62
C GLY A 37 33.91 0.00 15.93
N GLU A 38 34.01 -0.64 14.75
CA GLU A 38 35.27 -0.72 13.97
C GLU A 38 35.63 0.61 13.27
N LEU A 39 34.64 1.44 12.92
CA LEU A 39 34.88 2.73 12.25
C LEU A 39 35.44 3.80 13.20
N LEU A 40 35.19 3.67 14.50
CA LEU A 40 35.59 4.64 15.53
C LEU A 40 37.01 4.41 16.08
N ASN A 41 37.67 3.29 15.73
CA ASN A 41 38.90 2.83 16.40
C ASN A 41 40.15 2.72 15.51
N ARG A 42 40.21 3.36 14.33
CA ARG A 42 41.42 3.31 13.49
C ARG A 42 42.36 4.51 13.79
N PRO A 43 43.58 4.29 14.31
CA PRO A 43 44.58 5.34 14.39
C PRO A 43 45.17 5.59 13.00
N ALA A 44 45.47 6.86 12.73
CA ALA A 44 46.14 7.31 11.51
C ALA A 44 47.65 7.13 11.63
N GLU A 45 48.24 6.16 10.91
CA GLU A 45 49.64 6.22 10.45
C GLU A 45 49.83 5.34 9.20
N ALA A 46 50.39 5.90 8.13
CA ALA A 46 51.53 5.36 7.37
C ALA A 46 51.87 6.27 6.19
N GLY A 47 53.14 6.66 6.11
CA GLY A 47 53.70 7.62 5.18
C GLY A 47 53.88 7.15 3.73
N VAL A 48 53.82 8.14 2.84
CA VAL A 48 54.78 8.50 1.76
C VAL A 48 55.40 7.38 0.91
N GLN A 49 55.20 7.48 -0.41
CA GLN A 49 56.27 7.27 -1.40
C GLN A 49 56.09 8.22 -2.61
N VAL A 50 57.22 8.81 -3.01
CA VAL A 50 57.39 9.88 -4.02
C VAL A 50 57.99 9.28 -5.29
N ALA A 51 57.53 9.69 -6.48
CA ALA A 51 58.30 9.56 -7.73
C ALA A 51 57.89 10.61 -8.80
N GLN A 52 58.67 11.70 -8.83
CA GLN A 52 59.32 12.39 -9.97
C GLN A 52 58.67 12.40 -11.39
N SER A 53 58.48 13.61 -11.93
CA SER A 53 58.51 13.97 -13.38
C SER A 53 59.93 14.49 -13.75
N PRO A 54 60.35 14.87 -15.00
CA PRO A 54 59.64 15.67 -16.05
C PRO A 54 60.16 15.37 -17.53
N PRO A 55 60.19 16.26 -18.57
CA PRO A 55 59.59 17.60 -18.80
C PRO A 55 58.99 17.91 -20.22
N ALA A 56 58.42 19.12 -20.35
CA ALA A 56 58.60 20.12 -21.46
C ALA A 56 57.46 20.47 -22.48
N ALA A 57 56.87 21.66 -22.24
CA ALA A 57 56.69 22.84 -23.12
C ALA A 57 55.89 22.80 -24.45
N SER A 58 54.88 23.69 -24.57
CA SER A 58 54.85 24.87 -25.48
C SER A 58 53.54 25.68 -25.39
N LYS A 59 53.58 26.95 -25.82
CA LYS A 59 52.66 28.08 -25.56
C LYS A 59 51.58 28.28 -26.64
N GLY A 60 50.32 28.56 -26.24
CA GLY A 60 49.26 29.44 -26.81
C GLY A 60 48.86 29.39 -28.31
N PRO A 61 47.77 30.07 -28.77
CA PRO A 61 46.90 31.04 -28.07
C PRO A 61 45.36 30.81 -28.22
N ALA A 62 44.60 31.73 -27.60
CA ALA A 62 43.16 31.84 -27.37
C ALA A 62 42.17 31.60 -28.54
N ALA A 63 41.00 31.00 -28.23
CA ALA A 63 39.64 31.56 -28.41
C ALA A 63 38.58 30.45 -28.49
N ALA A 64 37.62 30.43 -27.55
CA ALA A 64 36.19 30.12 -27.74
C ALA A 64 35.54 29.82 -26.37
N ALA A 65 34.47 30.53 -26.04
CA ALA A 65 33.63 30.23 -24.89
C ALA A 65 32.93 28.88 -25.07
N PRO A 66 32.89 27.98 -24.07
CA PRO A 66 32.07 26.79 -24.15
C PRO A 66 30.62 27.11 -23.73
N ALA A 67 29.69 26.68 -24.58
CA ALA A 67 28.25 26.61 -24.36
C ALA A 67 27.91 25.89 -23.03
N PRO A 68 26.74 26.15 -22.42
CA PRO A 68 26.38 25.55 -21.14
C PRO A 68 26.42 24.02 -21.26
N SER A 69 27.30 23.42 -20.48
CA SER A 69 27.42 21.97 -20.35
C SER A 69 26.06 21.41 -19.93
N ALA A 70 25.41 20.70 -20.84
CA ALA A 70 24.34 19.79 -20.50
C ALA A 70 24.87 18.85 -19.40
N SER A 71 24.17 18.80 -18.27
CA SER A 71 24.45 17.85 -17.20
C SER A 71 24.60 16.45 -17.82
N PRO A 72 25.65 15.68 -17.47
CA PRO A 72 25.78 14.33 -18.00
C PRO A 72 24.53 13.56 -17.58
N VAL A 73 23.77 13.11 -18.59
CA VAL A 73 22.66 12.17 -18.42
C VAL A 73 23.26 10.99 -17.66
N ALA A 74 22.77 10.77 -16.44
CA ALA A 74 23.16 9.62 -15.64
C ALA A 74 23.03 8.36 -16.51
N PRO A 75 23.97 7.39 -16.43
CA PRO A 75 23.86 6.16 -17.20
C PRO A 75 22.45 5.56 -17.00
N PRO A 76 21.78 5.10 -18.08
CA PRO A 76 20.49 4.43 -17.94
C PRO A 76 20.65 3.30 -16.93
N ASP A 77 19.75 3.29 -15.94
CA ASP A 77 19.82 2.32 -14.85
C ASP A 77 19.77 0.92 -15.47
N PRO A 78 20.71 0.00 -15.20
CA PRO A 78 20.71 -1.37 -15.74
C PRO A 78 19.46 -2.19 -15.37
N ARG A 79 18.48 -1.58 -14.68
CA ARG A 79 17.18 -2.09 -14.26
C ARG A 79 16.02 -1.55 -15.10
N GLU A 80 16.25 -0.61 -16.02
CA GLU A 80 15.25 -0.16 -17.00
C GLU A 80 14.84 -1.34 -17.90
N GLY A 81 13.56 -1.72 -17.87
CA GLY A 81 13.00 -2.87 -18.60
C GLY A 81 12.35 -3.96 -17.73
N ASP A 82 12.53 -3.96 -16.40
CA ASP A 82 11.77 -4.83 -15.49
C ASP A 82 10.43 -4.16 -15.13
N ALA A 83 9.33 -4.79 -15.55
CA ALA A 83 7.98 -4.30 -15.29
C ALA A 83 7.67 -4.08 -13.79
N ALA A 84 8.23 -4.92 -12.91
CA ALA A 84 8.07 -4.76 -11.46
C ALA A 84 8.89 -3.57 -10.92
N TYR A 85 10.06 -3.32 -11.50
CA TYR A 85 10.90 -2.16 -11.14
C TYR A 85 10.23 -0.85 -11.54
N GLU A 86 9.75 -0.76 -12.77
CA GLU A 86 9.04 0.43 -13.26
C GLU A 86 7.76 0.70 -12.47
N GLN A 87 6.99 -0.34 -12.15
CA GLN A 87 5.78 -0.20 -11.33
C GLN A 87 6.12 0.32 -9.93
N ALA A 88 7.13 -0.26 -9.28
CA ALA A 88 7.58 0.18 -7.96
C ALA A 88 8.10 1.62 -7.99
N GLN A 89 8.83 2.02 -9.04
CA GLN A 89 9.34 3.39 -9.20
C GLN A 89 8.22 4.41 -9.43
N ARG A 90 7.21 4.06 -10.23
CA ARG A 90 6.01 4.89 -10.44
C ARG A 90 5.22 5.05 -9.13
N LEU A 91 4.99 3.96 -8.41
CA LEU A 91 4.32 3.98 -7.10
C LEU A 91 5.11 4.80 -6.08
N MET A 92 6.42 4.56 -5.98
CA MET A 92 7.31 5.32 -5.11
C MET A 92 7.22 6.81 -5.43
N LYS A 93 7.34 7.21 -6.70
CA LYS A 93 7.23 8.64 -7.09
C LYS A 93 5.85 9.24 -6.76
N ALA A 94 4.78 8.46 -6.89
CA ALA A 94 3.42 8.93 -6.62
C ALA A 94 3.13 9.13 -5.13
N ILE A 95 3.81 8.39 -4.24
CA ILE A 95 3.50 8.37 -2.80
C ILE A 95 4.70 8.89 -1.97
N ASP A 96 5.87 9.15 -2.55
CA ASP A 96 7.10 9.60 -1.85
C ASP A 96 6.83 10.83 -0.98
N ALA A 97 6.17 11.85 -1.54
CA ALA A 97 5.81 13.05 -0.80
C ALA A 97 4.86 12.74 0.37
N ILE A 98 3.83 11.92 0.11
CA ILE A 98 2.83 11.55 1.13
C ILE A 98 3.45 10.72 2.25
N LEU A 99 4.33 9.76 1.94
CA LEU A 99 5.03 8.95 2.94
C LEU A 99 6.03 9.78 3.75
N GLN A 100 6.74 10.71 3.11
CA GLN A 100 7.64 11.63 3.82
C GLN A 100 6.84 12.55 4.76
N ASP A 101 5.75 13.13 4.29
CA ASP A 101 4.89 13.99 5.09
C ASP A 101 4.26 13.19 6.23
N THR A 102 3.82 11.96 5.96
CA THR A 102 3.33 11.04 7.00
C THR A 102 4.40 10.79 8.06
N ALA A 103 5.63 10.49 7.66
CA ALA A 103 6.71 10.20 8.60
C ALA A 103 7.08 11.44 9.45
N ARG A 104 7.17 12.62 8.82
CA ARG A 104 7.41 13.90 9.53
C ARG A 104 6.31 14.18 10.55
N ASN A 105 5.05 14.15 10.10
CA ASN A 105 3.90 14.40 10.97
C ASN A 105 3.83 13.38 12.11
N ARG A 106 4.18 12.11 11.88
CA ARG A 106 4.23 11.08 12.93
C ARG A 106 5.33 11.34 13.97
N SER A 107 6.50 11.81 13.54
CA SER A 107 7.58 12.19 14.45
C SER A 107 7.25 13.44 15.28
N GLU A 108 6.51 14.38 14.71
CA GLU A 108 6.07 15.62 15.36
C GLU A 108 4.87 15.38 16.29
N ALA A 109 3.94 14.50 15.92
CA ALA A 109 2.76 14.17 16.73
C ALA A 109 3.12 13.69 18.14
N LYS A 110 4.22 12.93 18.28
CA LYS A 110 4.71 12.44 19.57
C LYS A 110 5.18 13.58 20.50
N LYS A 111 5.49 14.76 19.95
CA LYS A 111 5.97 15.93 20.69
C LYS A 111 4.83 16.87 21.10
N LEU A 112 3.62 16.66 20.61
CA LEU A 112 2.46 17.50 20.89
C LEU A 112 1.72 17.01 22.15
N PRO A 113 1.19 17.93 22.98
CA PRO A 113 0.35 17.56 24.11
C PRO A 113 -0.97 16.92 23.63
N PRO A 114 -1.50 15.92 24.37
CA PRO A 114 -2.82 15.35 24.10
C PRO A 114 -3.93 16.37 24.37
N GLU A 115 -5.05 16.24 23.68
CA GLU A 115 -6.22 17.13 23.84
C GLU A 115 -6.78 17.08 25.27
N SER A 116 -6.62 15.96 25.97
CA SER A 116 -7.02 15.80 27.37
C SER A 116 -6.27 16.71 28.36
N ASP A 117 -5.10 17.22 27.99
CA ASP A 117 -4.33 18.16 28.83
C ASP A 117 -4.92 19.58 28.78
N PHE A 118 -5.87 19.85 27.87
CA PHE A 118 -6.53 21.13 27.73
C PHE A 118 -7.97 21.07 28.26
N LEU A 119 -8.26 21.83 29.31
CA LEU A 119 -9.63 22.02 29.81
C LEU A 119 -10.51 22.81 28.81
N MET A 120 -9.89 23.71 28.05
CA MET A 120 -10.43 24.34 26.85
C MET A 120 -9.27 24.54 25.87
N LYS A 121 -9.38 23.98 24.67
CA LYS A 121 -8.36 24.08 23.62
C LYS A 121 -8.27 25.52 23.09
N PRO A 122 -7.12 26.21 23.21
CA PRO A 122 -6.90 27.47 22.50
C PRO A 122 -7.08 27.28 21.00
N LEU A 123 -7.68 28.26 20.30
CA LEU A 123 -7.94 28.20 18.85
C LEU A 123 -6.68 28.04 17.96
N TRP A 124 -5.49 28.10 18.56
CA TRP A 124 -4.19 28.21 17.88
C TRP A 124 -3.24 27.05 18.24
N THR A 125 -3.60 26.18 19.18
CA THR A 125 -2.76 25.05 19.60
C THR A 125 -3.14 23.80 18.83
N GLU A 126 -2.18 23.25 18.10
CA GLU A 126 -2.35 21.95 17.46
C GLU A 126 -2.17 20.83 18.49
N THR A 127 -3.17 19.98 18.62
CA THR A 127 -3.10 18.82 19.52
C THR A 127 -2.57 17.60 18.80
N ARG A 128 -2.16 16.59 19.58
CA ARG A 128 -1.77 15.29 19.04
C ARG A 128 -2.87 14.68 18.15
N GLU A 129 -4.13 14.82 18.56
CA GLU A 129 -5.32 14.29 17.88
C GLU A 129 -5.54 14.96 16.51
N ASP A 130 -5.31 16.28 16.41
CA ASP A 130 -5.35 16.99 15.12
C ASP A 130 -4.28 16.46 14.17
N ARG A 131 -3.08 16.23 14.69
CA ARG A 131 -1.96 15.72 13.90
C ARG A 131 -2.20 14.26 13.49
N GLU A 132 -2.74 13.44 14.37
CA GLU A 132 -3.17 12.07 14.06
C GLU A 132 -4.28 12.06 12.99
N LYS A 133 -5.17 13.05 12.96
CA LYS A 133 -6.14 13.20 11.87
C LYS A 133 -5.45 13.50 10.54
N LYS A 134 -4.52 14.46 10.50
CA LYS A 134 -3.74 14.76 9.29
C LYS A 134 -2.98 13.52 8.78
N ILE A 135 -2.39 12.74 9.70
CA ILE A 135 -1.72 11.48 9.36
C ILE A 135 -2.69 10.51 8.70
N ARG A 136 -3.90 10.33 9.27
CA ARG A 136 -4.92 9.46 8.66
C ARG A 136 -5.32 9.93 7.26
N ASP A 137 -5.53 11.24 7.07
CA ASP A 137 -5.89 11.80 5.77
C ASP A 137 -4.79 11.55 4.71
N LEU A 138 -3.51 11.67 5.10
CA LEU A 138 -2.37 11.32 4.24
C LEU A 138 -2.33 9.82 3.91
N LEU A 139 -2.56 8.95 4.89
CA LEU A 139 -2.62 7.51 4.67
C LEU A 139 -3.80 7.12 3.75
N ASP A 140 -4.95 7.78 3.89
CA ASP A 140 -6.10 7.58 3.00
C ASP A 140 -5.79 7.99 1.56
N ALA A 141 -5.11 9.12 1.36
CA ALA A 141 -4.64 9.55 0.04
C ALA A 141 -3.64 8.55 -0.56
N ALA A 142 -2.70 8.06 0.23
CA ALA A 142 -1.76 7.03 -0.19
C ALA A 142 -2.48 5.73 -0.59
N ILE A 143 -3.44 5.25 0.20
CA ILE A 143 -4.28 4.09 -0.16
C ILE A 143 -5.00 4.35 -1.48
N GLY A 144 -5.57 5.54 -1.67
CA GLY A 144 -6.24 5.92 -2.92
C GLY A 144 -5.35 5.71 -4.15
N ILE A 145 -4.13 6.24 -4.10
CA ILE A 145 -3.15 6.16 -5.20
C ILE A 145 -2.65 4.72 -5.41
N VAL A 146 -2.33 4.03 -4.31
CA VAL A 146 -1.82 2.66 -4.33
C VAL A 146 -2.82 1.66 -4.91
N THR A 147 -4.11 1.95 -4.72
CA THR A 147 -5.18 1.04 -5.13
C THR A 147 -5.81 1.40 -6.46
N ASP A 148 -5.23 2.36 -7.19
CA ASP A 148 -5.79 2.86 -8.43
C ASP A 148 -5.38 2.01 -9.66
N VAL A 149 -6.39 1.73 -10.50
CA VAL A 149 -6.35 1.41 -11.95
C VAL A 149 -6.39 -0.06 -12.48
N PRO A 150 -6.19 -1.16 -11.75
CA PRO A 150 -6.59 -2.49 -12.30
C PRO A 150 -7.73 -3.20 -11.56
N VAL A 151 -7.84 -3.01 -10.25
CA VAL A 151 -8.79 -3.79 -9.43
C VAL A 151 -10.20 -3.20 -9.47
N VAL A 152 -10.30 -1.88 -9.34
CA VAL A 152 -11.59 -1.18 -9.28
C VAL A 152 -12.33 -1.28 -10.60
N ASP A 153 -11.61 -1.25 -11.73
CA ASP A 153 -12.22 -1.33 -13.05
C ASP A 153 -12.73 -2.73 -13.37
N VAL A 154 -11.99 -3.77 -12.96
CA VAL A 154 -12.48 -5.16 -13.07
C VAL A 154 -13.67 -5.39 -12.15
N GLN A 155 -13.67 -4.81 -10.94
CA GLN A 155 -14.81 -4.85 -10.05
C GLN A 155 -16.04 -4.16 -10.68
N LYS A 156 -15.89 -2.93 -11.19
CA LYS A 156 -16.97 -2.20 -11.88
C LYS A 156 -17.49 -3.00 -13.08
N LYS A 157 -16.59 -3.65 -13.84
CA LYS A 157 -16.96 -4.54 -14.95
C LYS A 157 -17.81 -5.70 -14.44
N ILE A 158 -17.37 -6.44 -13.42
CA ILE A 158 -18.15 -7.55 -12.84
C ILE A 158 -19.50 -7.07 -12.29
N GLU A 159 -19.56 -5.93 -11.59
CA GLU A 159 -20.81 -5.37 -11.08
C GLU A 159 -21.76 -4.95 -12.20
N SER A 160 -21.23 -4.36 -13.28
CA SER A 160 -22.02 -4.00 -14.47
C SER A 160 -22.58 -5.24 -15.17
N LEU A 161 -21.78 -6.29 -15.33
CA LEU A 161 -22.23 -7.56 -15.91
C LEU A 161 -23.29 -8.23 -15.05
N ARG A 162 -23.12 -8.23 -13.72
CA ARG A 162 -24.15 -8.73 -12.78
C ARG A 162 -25.44 -7.91 -12.84
N LYS A 163 -25.34 -6.59 -13.01
CA LYS A 163 -26.52 -5.74 -13.24
C LYS A 163 -27.22 -6.10 -14.55
N ASN A 164 -26.47 -6.24 -15.64
CA ASN A 164 -27.00 -6.64 -16.93
C ASN A 164 -27.71 -8.00 -16.85
N ILE A 165 -27.15 -8.98 -16.12
CA ILE A 165 -27.80 -10.27 -15.90
C ILE A 165 -29.17 -10.09 -15.22
N ARG A 166 -29.25 -9.28 -14.16
CA ARG A 166 -30.52 -9.00 -13.48
C ARG A 166 -31.54 -8.33 -14.40
N ASP A 167 -31.11 -7.33 -15.18
CA ASP A 167 -31.98 -6.63 -16.12
C ASP A 167 -32.49 -7.57 -17.23
N LEU A 168 -31.65 -8.52 -17.69
CA LEU A 168 -32.04 -9.56 -18.65
C LEU A 168 -33.00 -10.59 -18.03
N ASP A 169 -32.79 -11.00 -16.77
CA ASP A 169 -33.71 -11.89 -16.05
C ASP A 169 -35.09 -11.23 -15.88
N GLU A 170 -35.15 -9.94 -15.52
CA GLU A 170 -36.41 -9.18 -15.49
C GLU A 170 -37.08 -9.11 -16.86
N ARG A 171 -36.30 -8.96 -17.93
CA ARG A 171 -36.82 -9.01 -19.30
C ARG A 171 -37.40 -10.38 -19.64
N ILE A 172 -36.76 -11.49 -19.23
CA ILE A 172 -37.31 -12.83 -19.39
C ILE A 172 -38.67 -12.95 -18.69
N ILE A 173 -38.81 -12.41 -17.48
CA ILE A 173 -40.10 -12.42 -16.76
C ILE A 173 -41.17 -11.68 -17.57
N LYS A 174 -40.88 -10.46 -18.05
CA LYS A 174 -41.81 -9.69 -18.89
C LYS A 174 -42.17 -10.40 -20.18
N LEU A 175 -41.21 -11.08 -20.82
CA LEU A 175 -41.46 -11.88 -22.03
C LEU A 175 -42.35 -13.09 -21.73
N ARG A 176 -42.15 -13.76 -20.60
CA ARG A 176 -43.00 -14.87 -20.14
C ARG A 176 -44.41 -14.41 -19.81
N GLU A 177 -44.57 -13.26 -19.17
CA GLU A 177 -45.89 -12.65 -18.92
C GLU A 177 -46.62 -12.35 -20.23
N LYS A 178 -45.92 -11.79 -21.23
CA LYS A 178 -46.46 -11.57 -22.57
C LYS A 178 -46.86 -12.89 -23.25
N GLN A 179 -46.05 -13.95 -23.10
CA GLN A 179 -46.39 -15.28 -23.65
C GLN A 179 -47.71 -15.84 -23.12
N LEU A 180 -48.09 -15.53 -21.87
CA LEU A 180 -49.36 -16.00 -21.29
C LEU A 180 -50.59 -15.39 -21.98
N THR A 181 -50.43 -14.23 -22.63
CA THR A 181 -51.51 -13.49 -23.29
C THR A 181 -51.37 -13.47 -24.82
N ALA A 182 -50.26 -13.97 -25.36
CA ALA A 182 -49.96 -13.95 -26.78
C ALA A 182 -50.72 -15.05 -27.55
N PRO A 183 -51.20 -14.76 -28.77
CA PRO A 183 -51.80 -15.77 -29.64
C PRO A 183 -50.75 -16.78 -30.14
N LYS A 184 -51.20 -18.03 -30.35
CA LYS A 184 -50.34 -19.13 -30.83
C LYS A 184 -49.86 -18.90 -32.28
N ASP A 185 -50.72 -18.33 -33.12
CA ASP A 185 -50.42 -17.95 -34.50
C ASP A 185 -50.73 -16.47 -34.73
N GLY A 186 -49.90 -15.79 -35.52
CA GLY A 186 -50.07 -14.39 -35.90
C GLY A 186 -51.26 -14.22 -36.85
N MET A 187 -52.47 -14.16 -36.31
CA MET A 187 -53.68 -13.95 -37.08
C MET A 187 -53.97 -12.44 -37.20
N LEU A 188 -53.26 -11.73 -38.09
CA LEU A 188 -53.73 -10.48 -38.72
C LEU A 188 -52.73 -10.01 -39.79
N PRO A 189 -53.11 -9.96 -41.08
CA PRO A 189 -52.27 -9.38 -42.14
C PRO A 189 -52.04 -7.88 -41.86
N GLY A 190 -50.79 -7.47 -41.65
CA GLY A 190 -50.40 -6.05 -41.50
C GLY A 190 -50.14 -5.57 -40.07
N TYR A 191 -50.36 -6.40 -39.04
CA TYR A 191 -49.93 -6.11 -37.67
C TYR A 191 -48.90 -7.15 -37.22
N ILE A 192 -47.69 -6.69 -36.85
CA ILE A 192 -46.67 -7.56 -36.26
C ILE A 192 -47.08 -7.81 -34.81
N THR A 193 -47.91 -8.83 -34.56
CA THR A 193 -48.21 -9.28 -33.20
C THR A 193 -47.12 -10.22 -32.73
N ASP A 194 -46.56 -9.98 -31.54
CA ASP A 194 -45.65 -10.93 -30.88
C ASP A 194 -46.37 -12.28 -30.69
N THR A 195 -45.86 -13.34 -31.32
CA THR A 195 -46.39 -14.71 -31.19
C THR A 195 -45.70 -15.45 -30.05
N VAL A 196 -46.29 -16.56 -29.58
CA VAL A 196 -45.63 -17.43 -28.60
C VAL A 196 -44.23 -17.87 -29.08
N ASP A 197 -44.10 -18.16 -30.38
CA ASP A 197 -42.85 -18.57 -31.01
C ASP A 197 -41.83 -17.43 -31.11
N SER A 198 -42.24 -16.21 -31.46
CA SER A 198 -41.32 -15.06 -31.52
C SER A 198 -40.81 -14.69 -30.12
N LEU A 199 -41.71 -14.66 -29.12
CA LEU A 199 -41.34 -14.43 -27.73
C LEU A 199 -40.47 -15.57 -27.18
N GLY A 200 -40.68 -16.80 -27.64
CA GLY A 200 -39.84 -17.95 -27.28
C GLY A 200 -38.41 -17.79 -27.78
N LYS A 201 -38.24 -17.31 -29.02
CA LYS A 201 -36.93 -16.98 -29.59
C LYS A 201 -36.26 -15.83 -28.82
N ASP A 202 -37.00 -14.79 -28.45
CA ASP A 202 -36.48 -13.67 -27.67
C ASP A 202 -36.01 -14.11 -26.27
N ILE A 203 -36.73 -15.03 -25.63
CA ILE A 203 -36.32 -15.61 -24.34
C ILE A 203 -35.03 -16.40 -24.50
N GLU A 204 -34.92 -17.25 -25.53
CA GLU A 204 -33.69 -18.01 -25.78
C GLU A 204 -32.50 -17.12 -26.13
N GLU A 205 -32.71 -16.06 -26.91
CA GLU A 205 -31.66 -15.07 -27.17
C GLU A 205 -31.25 -14.33 -25.89
N THR A 206 -32.21 -13.95 -25.05
CA THR A 206 -31.95 -13.29 -23.77
C THR A 206 -31.16 -14.21 -22.83
N LYS A 207 -31.48 -15.51 -22.78
CA LYS A 207 -30.71 -16.53 -22.05
C LYS A 207 -29.28 -16.65 -22.58
N LYS A 208 -29.08 -16.66 -23.90
CA LYS A 208 -27.72 -16.68 -24.49
C LYS A 208 -26.90 -15.45 -24.07
N ARG A 209 -27.51 -14.27 -24.00
CA ARG A 209 -26.85 -13.05 -23.50
C ARG A 209 -26.50 -13.15 -22.01
N ILE A 210 -27.34 -13.80 -21.20
CA ILE A 210 -27.02 -14.08 -19.79
C ILE A 210 -25.79 -14.99 -19.69
N GLU A 211 -25.72 -16.07 -20.48
CA GLU A 211 -24.56 -16.96 -20.51
C GLU A 211 -23.29 -16.23 -20.97
N ALA A 212 -23.38 -15.40 -22.02
CA ALA A 212 -22.25 -14.58 -22.47
C ALA A 212 -21.74 -13.66 -21.34
N ASN A 213 -22.65 -12.96 -20.63
CA ASN A 213 -22.26 -12.14 -19.48
C ASN A 213 -21.65 -12.98 -18.34
N ARG A 214 -22.12 -14.21 -18.10
CA ARG A 214 -21.54 -15.12 -17.10
C ARG A 214 -20.13 -15.54 -17.48
N ASP A 215 -19.88 -15.80 -18.75
CA ASP A 215 -18.55 -16.15 -19.24
C ASP A 215 -17.61 -14.95 -19.20
N GLU A 216 -18.07 -13.75 -19.53
CA GLU A 216 -17.29 -12.52 -19.33
C GLU A 216 -16.92 -12.29 -17.86
N ILE A 217 -17.83 -12.60 -16.92
CA ILE A 217 -17.51 -12.57 -15.48
C ILE A 217 -16.39 -13.56 -15.18
N LYS A 218 -16.44 -14.81 -15.68
CA LYS A 218 -15.36 -15.79 -15.45
C LYS A 218 -14.02 -15.31 -16.00
N VAL A 219 -14.00 -14.72 -17.20
CA VAL A 219 -12.79 -14.13 -17.79
C VAL A 219 -12.25 -13.01 -16.90
N ALA A 220 -13.11 -12.08 -16.47
CA ALA A 220 -12.73 -11.00 -15.57
C ALA A 220 -12.18 -11.52 -14.23
N LYS A 221 -12.77 -12.57 -13.65
CA LYS A 221 -12.24 -13.23 -12.45
C LYS A 221 -10.85 -13.83 -12.67
N GLY A 222 -10.63 -14.45 -13.85
CA GLY A 222 -9.31 -14.96 -14.26
C GLY A 222 -8.28 -13.83 -14.42
N GLU A 223 -8.66 -12.68 -14.96
CA GLU A 223 -7.80 -11.49 -15.04
C GLU A 223 -7.38 -11.00 -13.65
N VAL A 224 -8.31 -10.97 -12.68
CA VAL A 224 -7.99 -10.64 -11.28
C VAL A 224 -7.03 -11.66 -10.70
N GLN A 225 -7.27 -12.95 -10.88
CA GLN A 225 -6.37 -13.99 -10.38
C GLN A 225 -4.96 -13.83 -10.95
N ALA A 226 -4.84 -13.58 -12.26
CA ALA A 226 -3.55 -13.37 -12.92
C ALA A 226 -2.86 -12.10 -12.43
N ALA A 227 -3.60 -11.01 -12.21
CA ALA A 227 -3.08 -9.77 -11.64
C ALA A 227 -2.59 -9.96 -10.20
N LEU A 228 -3.34 -10.70 -9.37
CA LEU A 228 -2.95 -11.06 -8.01
C LEU A 228 -1.71 -11.97 -8.00
N ALA A 229 -1.64 -12.94 -8.90
CA ALA A 229 -0.47 -13.81 -9.04
C ALA A 229 0.79 -13.02 -9.45
N LYS A 230 0.66 -12.08 -10.40
CA LYS A 230 1.74 -11.15 -10.78
C LYS A 230 2.17 -10.26 -9.61
N ALA A 231 1.23 -9.88 -8.75
CA ALA A 231 1.47 -9.19 -7.48
C ALA A 231 2.03 -10.11 -6.38
N GLY A 232 2.39 -11.36 -6.70
CA GLY A 232 2.97 -12.31 -5.75
C GLY A 232 1.96 -12.89 -4.74
N ILE A 233 0.66 -12.78 -5.02
CA ILE A 233 -0.43 -13.28 -4.18
C ILE A 233 -1.06 -14.48 -4.89
N GLN A 234 -0.76 -15.66 -4.39
CA GLN A 234 -1.30 -16.90 -4.92
C GLN A 234 -2.63 -17.20 -4.24
N LEU A 235 -3.70 -17.17 -5.03
CA LEU A 235 -5.04 -17.59 -4.62
C LEU A 235 -5.52 -18.68 -5.57
N ALA A 236 -6.11 -19.72 -4.98
CA ALA A 236 -6.82 -20.74 -5.75
C ALA A 236 -8.04 -20.10 -6.45
N PRO A 237 -8.47 -20.61 -7.61
CA PRO A 237 -9.64 -20.08 -8.33
C PRO A 237 -10.88 -19.93 -7.43
N GLU A 238 -11.11 -20.91 -6.56
CA GLU A 238 -12.25 -20.93 -5.63
C GLU A 238 -12.14 -19.84 -4.56
N GLN A 239 -10.91 -19.47 -4.19
CA GLN A 239 -10.65 -18.38 -3.26
C GLN A 239 -10.91 -17.03 -3.93
N VAL A 240 -10.53 -16.88 -5.20
CA VAL A 240 -10.82 -15.67 -6.00
C VAL A 240 -12.33 -15.52 -6.21
N ASP A 241 -13.02 -16.61 -6.53
CA ASP A 241 -14.48 -16.64 -6.62
C ASP A 241 -15.13 -16.17 -5.32
N LEU A 242 -14.76 -16.78 -4.20
CA LEU A 242 -15.31 -16.40 -2.90
C LEU A 242 -15.00 -14.94 -2.55
N LEU A 243 -13.78 -14.48 -2.84
CA LEU A 243 -13.39 -13.08 -2.60
C LEU A 243 -14.28 -12.14 -3.41
N LEU A 244 -14.42 -12.37 -4.72
CA LEU A 244 -15.15 -11.50 -5.67
C LEU A 244 -16.68 -11.63 -5.58
N ASP A 245 -17.19 -12.73 -5.05
CA ASP A 245 -18.62 -12.95 -4.83
C ASP A 245 -19.07 -12.44 -3.44
N SER A 246 -18.13 -12.17 -2.53
CA SER A 246 -18.45 -11.59 -1.22
C SER A 246 -18.74 -10.08 -1.29
N VAL A 247 -19.57 -9.59 -0.38
CA VAL A 247 -19.79 -8.14 -0.17
C VAL A 247 -18.50 -7.43 0.27
N LEU A 248 -17.53 -8.17 0.81
CA LEU A 248 -16.21 -7.68 1.19
C LEU A 248 -15.21 -7.65 0.03
N SER A 249 -15.60 -8.11 -1.17
CA SER A 249 -14.74 -8.23 -2.36
C SER A 249 -13.88 -6.99 -2.59
N GLY A 250 -14.52 -5.83 -2.73
CA GLY A 250 -13.82 -4.57 -2.97
C GLY A 250 -12.84 -4.19 -1.86
N ASP A 251 -13.20 -4.40 -0.59
CA ASP A 251 -12.36 -4.03 0.55
C ASP A 251 -11.18 -4.98 0.74
N LEU A 252 -11.38 -6.28 0.54
CA LEU A 252 -10.32 -7.28 0.63
C LEU A 252 -9.32 -7.12 -0.49
N VAL A 253 -9.77 -6.90 -1.73
CA VAL A 253 -8.84 -6.68 -2.85
C VAL A 253 -8.11 -5.34 -2.69
N ARG A 254 -8.76 -4.29 -2.18
CA ARG A 254 -8.09 -3.04 -1.82
C ARG A 254 -7.00 -3.26 -0.77
N LEU A 255 -7.28 -3.99 0.32
CA LEU A 255 -6.29 -4.30 1.35
C LEU A 255 -5.10 -5.07 0.78
N VAL A 256 -5.38 -6.06 -0.07
CA VAL A 256 -4.38 -6.84 -0.80
C VAL A 256 -3.51 -5.95 -1.69
N ALA A 257 -4.10 -5.02 -2.44
CA ALA A 257 -3.37 -4.09 -3.29
C ALA A 257 -2.45 -3.16 -2.48
N VAL A 258 -2.90 -2.68 -1.32
CA VAL A 258 -2.08 -1.91 -0.38
C VAL A 258 -0.89 -2.74 0.10
N PHE A 259 -1.12 -3.99 0.50
CA PHE A 259 -0.06 -4.87 0.97
C PHE A 259 1.01 -5.13 -0.09
N ASN A 260 0.60 -5.47 -1.32
CA ASN A 260 1.54 -5.70 -2.40
C ASN A 260 2.38 -4.45 -2.72
N SER A 261 1.72 -3.29 -2.81
CA SER A 261 2.42 -2.06 -3.15
C SER A 261 3.38 -1.63 -2.05
N ALA A 262 2.98 -1.79 -0.77
CA ALA A 262 3.89 -1.57 0.35
C ALA A 262 5.12 -2.47 0.26
N LYS A 263 4.95 -3.77 -0.05
CA LYS A 263 6.06 -4.72 -0.25
C LYS A 263 6.98 -4.33 -1.41
N LEU A 264 6.42 -3.88 -2.54
CA LEU A 264 7.20 -3.43 -3.70
C LEU A 264 8.03 -2.18 -3.37
N ILE A 265 7.43 -1.20 -2.69
CA ILE A 265 8.12 0.02 -2.28
C ILE A 265 9.21 -0.31 -1.24
N ASP A 266 8.90 -1.17 -0.28
CA ASP A 266 9.84 -1.59 0.77
C ASP A 266 11.09 -2.26 0.20
N ALA A 267 10.90 -3.16 -0.78
CA ALA A 267 12.02 -3.81 -1.47
C ALA A 267 12.92 -2.79 -2.21
N GLN A 268 12.36 -1.72 -2.75
CA GLN A 268 13.13 -0.65 -3.39
C GLN A 268 13.86 0.23 -2.37
N LEU A 269 13.21 0.56 -1.24
CA LEU A 269 13.85 1.27 -0.14
C LEU A 269 15.09 0.52 0.36
N GLY A 270 14.99 -0.80 0.52
CA GLY A 270 16.14 -1.65 0.89
C GLY A 270 17.30 -1.57 -0.10
N LYS A 271 17.01 -1.57 -1.41
CA LYS A 271 18.04 -1.38 -2.46
C LYS A 271 18.67 0.02 -2.41
N LEU A 272 17.87 1.06 -2.23
CA LEU A 272 18.33 2.44 -2.13
C LEU A 272 19.19 2.67 -0.88
N MET A 273 18.85 2.05 0.24
CA MET A 273 19.65 2.04 1.46
C MET A 273 21.00 1.37 1.22
N GLY A 274 21.02 0.19 0.61
CA GLY A 274 22.27 -0.51 0.28
C GLY A 274 23.17 0.29 -0.67
N ALA A 275 22.59 1.04 -1.61
CA ALA A 275 23.32 1.86 -2.57
C ALA A 275 23.80 3.22 -1.99
N SER A 276 23.15 3.74 -0.95
CA SER A 276 23.43 5.09 -0.41
C SER A 276 24.65 5.18 0.51
N GLY A 277 25.28 4.04 0.85
CA GLY A 277 26.51 4.01 1.65
C GLY A 277 26.40 4.76 2.98
N GLU A 278 27.41 5.59 3.29
CA GLU A 278 27.51 6.38 4.54
C GLU A 278 26.64 7.66 4.58
N ASN A 279 25.73 7.85 3.61
CA ASN A 279 24.86 9.03 3.61
C ASN A 279 23.75 8.90 4.68
N ILE A 280 24.05 9.38 5.89
CA ILE A 280 23.13 9.36 7.04
C ILE A 280 21.82 10.14 6.75
N GLY A 281 21.86 11.18 5.92
CA GLY A 281 20.66 11.92 5.51
C GLY A 281 19.71 11.09 4.64
N ALA A 282 20.27 10.31 3.72
CA ALA A 282 19.51 9.36 2.91
C ALA A 282 18.94 8.22 3.77
N ALA A 283 19.76 7.68 4.69
CA ALA A 283 19.31 6.65 5.64
C ALA A 283 18.11 7.13 6.47
N ARG A 284 18.19 8.34 7.05
CA ARG A 284 17.08 8.98 7.77
C ARG A 284 15.80 9.00 6.94
N LYS A 285 15.87 9.46 5.67
CA LYS A 285 14.72 9.51 4.76
C LYS A 285 14.13 8.11 4.54
N TYR A 286 14.93 7.11 4.21
CA TYR A 286 14.42 5.78 3.86
C TYR A 286 13.82 5.04 5.06
N PHE A 287 14.41 5.16 6.26
CA PHE A 287 13.81 4.60 7.48
C PHE A 287 12.49 5.31 7.86
N ALA A 288 12.40 6.62 7.65
CA ALA A 288 11.15 7.36 7.84
C ALA A 288 10.03 6.81 6.93
N MET A 289 10.37 6.56 5.66
CA MET A 289 9.43 5.99 4.69
C MET A 289 9.05 4.55 5.01
N HIS A 290 10.00 3.73 5.47
CA HIS A 290 9.74 2.36 5.93
C HIS A 290 8.72 2.34 7.08
N ALA A 291 8.88 3.22 8.07
CA ALA A 291 7.90 3.38 9.15
C ALA A 291 6.53 3.86 8.62
N ALA A 292 6.50 4.76 7.64
CA ALA A 292 5.26 5.22 7.02
C ALA A 292 4.53 4.10 6.25
N LEU A 293 5.24 3.19 5.59
CA LEU A 293 4.64 2.03 4.92
C LEU A 293 3.94 1.09 5.92
N PHE A 294 4.57 0.83 7.08
CA PHE A 294 3.89 0.04 8.11
C PHE A 294 2.66 0.74 8.68
N ALA A 295 2.70 2.07 8.86
CA ALA A 295 1.51 2.84 9.25
C ALA A 295 0.39 2.74 8.20
N LEU A 296 0.73 2.76 6.91
CA LEU A 296 -0.22 2.55 5.82
C LEU A 296 -0.91 1.19 5.91
N LEU A 297 -0.14 0.12 6.19
CA LEU A 297 -0.67 -1.22 6.37
C LEU A 297 -1.63 -1.31 7.56
N VAL A 298 -1.24 -0.78 8.71
CA VAL A 298 -2.06 -0.76 9.93
C VAL A 298 -3.37 -0.01 9.66
N HIS A 299 -3.29 1.16 9.00
CA HIS A 299 -4.46 1.97 8.68
C HIS A 299 -5.43 1.28 7.70
N ALA A 300 -4.91 0.63 6.66
CA ALA A 300 -5.74 -0.15 5.74
C ALA A 300 -6.47 -1.33 6.42
N GLN A 301 -5.80 -2.01 7.36
CA GLN A 301 -6.39 -3.09 8.15
C GLN A 301 -7.46 -2.56 9.12
N ASP A 302 -7.19 -1.42 9.77
CA ASP A 302 -8.15 -0.75 10.64
C ASP A 302 -9.43 -0.34 9.89
N MET A 303 -9.29 0.17 8.67
CA MET A 303 -10.44 0.50 7.82
C MET A 303 -11.31 -0.71 7.52
N LEU A 304 -10.72 -1.85 7.16
CA LEU A 304 -11.46 -3.08 6.88
C LEU A 304 -12.19 -3.60 8.12
N VAL A 305 -11.49 -3.68 9.26
CA VAL A 305 -12.11 -4.09 10.54
C VAL A 305 -13.26 -3.15 10.89
N GLY A 306 -13.04 -1.83 10.74
CA GLY A 306 -14.05 -0.81 10.98
C GLY A 306 -15.28 -0.97 10.10
N LYS A 307 -15.13 -1.30 8.81
CA LYS A 307 -16.27 -1.56 7.92
C LYS A 307 -17.02 -2.84 8.30
N ILE A 308 -16.33 -3.91 8.67
CA ILE A 308 -16.97 -5.13 9.18
C ILE A 308 -17.82 -4.82 10.41
N ASP A 309 -17.24 -4.13 11.39
CA ASP A 309 -17.89 -3.87 12.68
C ASP A 309 -19.03 -2.85 12.57
N LYS A 310 -18.84 -1.78 11.79
CA LYS A 310 -19.76 -0.62 11.77
C LYS A 310 -20.74 -0.61 10.59
N GLN A 311 -20.47 -1.35 9.51
CA GLN A 311 -21.29 -1.33 8.30
C GLN A 311 -21.88 -2.69 7.96
N TYR A 312 -21.07 -3.75 7.89
CA TYR A 312 -21.54 -5.06 7.42
C TYR A 312 -22.30 -5.84 8.50
N LEU A 313 -21.75 -5.96 9.71
CA LEU A 313 -22.41 -6.68 10.81
C LEU A 313 -23.76 -6.06 11.22
N PRO A 314 -23.92 -4.72 11.31
CA PRO A 314 -25.21 -4.12 11.62
C PRO A 314 -26.28 -4.39 10.55
N LYS A 315 -25.92 -4.30 9.26
CA LYS A 315 -26.82 -4.65 8.16
C LYS A 315 -27.26 -6.11 8.21
N LEU A 316 -26.32 -7.02 8.46
CA LEU A 316 -26.64 -8.44 8.60
C LEU A 316 -27.54 -8.70 9.82
N THR A 317 -27.32 -8.01 10.93
CA THR A 317 -28.16 -8.11 12.14
C THR A 317 -29.61 -7.68 11.86
N ALA A 318 -29.81 -6.64 11.05
CA ALA A 318 -31.14 -6.22 10.61
C ALA A 318 -31.82 -7.31 9.77
N ILE A 319 -31.13 -7.87 8.78
CA ILE A 319 -31.65 -8.97 7.94
C ILE A 319 -32.01 -10.19 8.79
N GLU A 320 -31.15 -10.58 9.73
CA GLU A 320 -31.44 -11.69 10.64
C GLU A 320 -32.69 -11.43 11.50
N LYS A 321 -32.92 -10.18 11.93
CA LYS A 321 -34.12 -9.79 12.68
C LYS A 321 -35.37 -9.93 11.82
N ASP A 322 -35.32 -9.47 10.56
CA ASP A 322 -36.46 -9.54 9.64
C ASP A 322 -36.81 -11.00 9.29
N ILE A 323 -35.80 -11.86 9.07
CA ILE A 323 -36.01 -13.30 8.86
C ILE A 323 -36.67 -13.93 10.08
N ARG A 324 -36.21 -13.61 11.31
CA ARG A 324 -36.83 -14.13 12.54
C ARG A 324 -38.29 -13.68 12.67
N ALA A 325 -38.58 -12.40 12.41
CA ALA A 325 -39.95 -11.89 12.45
C ALA A 325 -40.85 -12.59 11.44
N ALA A 326 -40.36 -12.79 10.21
CA ALA A 326 -41.07 -13.53 9.17
C ALA A 326 -41.36 -14.98 9.58
N ARG A 327 -40.40 -15.66 10.20
CA ARG A 327 -40.59 -17.04 10.72
C ARG A 327 -41.64 -17.11 11.82
N THR A 328 -41.61 -16.18 12.77
CA THR A 328 -42.64 -16.11 13.83
C THR A 328 -44.02 -15.93 13.22
N LYS A 329 -44.16 -14.99 12.27
CA LYS A 329 -45.42 -14.76 11.57
C LYS A 329 -45.89 -15.98 10.77
N THR A 330 -45.01 -16.65 10.03
CA THR A 330 -45.35 -17.89 9.31
C THR A 330 -45.81 -18.97 10.28
N ALA A 331 -45.14 -19.12 11.43
CA ALA A 331 -45.51 -20.10 12.44
C ALA A 331 -46.87 -19.80 13.08
N GLU A 332 -47.21 -18.52 13.29
CA GLU A 332 -48.54 -18.09 13.74
C GLU A 332 -49.61 -18.38 12.68
N LEU A 333 -49.36 -18.04 11.42
CA LEU A 333 -50.29 -18.31 10.31
C LEU A 333 -50.55 -19.81 10.14
N LEU A 334 -49.53 -20.66 10.30
CA LEU A 334 -49.67 -22.13 10.23
C LEU A 334 -50.51 -22.72 11.37
N ARG A 335 -50.71 -22.01 12.48
CA ARG A 335 -51.59 -22.46 13.58
C ARG A 335 -53.07 -22.18 13.32
N ALA A 336 -53.37 -21.27 12.39
CA ALA A 336 -54.74 -20.99 11.99
C ALA A 336 -55.30 -22.10 11.09
N GLU A 337 -56.61 -22.10 10.90
CA GLU A 337 -57.26 -22.94 9.91
C GLU A 337 -56.89 -22.45 8.50
N ASN A 338 -56.23 -23.32 7.73
CA ASN A 338 -55.71 -23.00 6.41
C ASN A 338 -56.21 -24.03 5.40
N ARG A 339 -56.52 -23.58 4.18
CA ARG A 339 -56.75 -24.49 3.07
C ARG A 339 -55.46 -25.21 2.67
N GLU A 340 -55.57 -26.36 2.02
CA GLU A 340 -54.42 -27.19 1.60
C GLU A 340 -53.43 -26.44 0.68
N ASP A 341 -53.89 -25.52 -0.16
CA ASP A 341 -53.04 -24.65 -0.99
C ASP A 341 -52.25 -23.64 -0.14
N GLN A 342 -52.92 -23.00 0.82
CA GLN A 342 -52.32 -22.02 1.72
C GLN A 342 -51.29 -22.66 2.66
N LYS A 343 -51.62 -23.84 3.19
CA LYS A 343 -50.71 -24.62 4.05
C LYS A 343 -49.43 -24.99 3.31
N ARG A 344 -49.53 -25.49 2.07
CA ARG A 344 -48.37 -25.78 1.22
C ARG A 344 -47.50 -24.53 0.97
N ALA A 345 -48.12 -23.38 0.71
CA ALA A 345 -47.39 -22.12 0.53
C ALA A 345 -46.66 -21.67 1.81
N LEU A 346 -47.32 -21.75 2.97
CA LEU A 346 -46.72 -21.39 4.26
C LEU A 346 -45.59 -22.35 4.67
N GLU A 347 -45.72 -23.64 4.37
CA GLU A 347 -44.66 -24.63 4.58
C GLU A 347 -43.44 -24.35 3.69
N GLY A 348 -43.65 -24.03 2.41
CA GLY A 348 -42.57 -23.60 1.51
C GLY A 348 -41.90 -22.28 1.95
N ASN A 349 -42.68 -21.33 2.47
CA ASN A 349 -42.14 -20.11 3.07
C ASN A 349 -41.28 -20.43 4.31
N ARG A 350 -41.74 -21.35 5.18
CA ARG A 350 -41.00 -21.77 6.37
C ARG A 350 -39.66 -22.40 6.02
N GLU A 351 -39.61 -23.22 4.97
CA GLU A 351 -38.37 -23.81 4.46
C GLU A 351 -37.42 -22.76 3.89
N SER A 352 -37.95 -21.86 3.05
CA SER A 352 -37.17 -20.76 2.47
C SER A 352 -36.59 -19.84 3.54
N GLN A 353 -37.38 -19.51 4.57
CA GLN A 353 -36.94 -18.68 5.70
C GLN A 353 -35.90 -19.40 6.57
N ARG A 354 -35.99 -20.73 6.72
CA ARG A 354 -34.97 -21.52 7.40
C ARG A 354 -33.64 -21.49 6.64
N LEU A 355 -33.68 -21.70 5.33
CA LEU A 355 -32.48 -21.62 4.49
C LEU A 355 -31.85 -20.21 4.55
N ALA A 356 -32.67 -19.16 4.50
CA ALA A 356 -32.21 -17.79 4.64
C ALA A 356 -31.53 -17.54 6.01
N GLU A 357 -32.07 -18.09 7.09
CA GLU A 357 -31.46 -17.98 8.42
C GLU A 357 -30.12 -18.73 8.50
N GLU A 358 -30.04 -19.94 7.95
CA GLU A 358 -28.80 -20.73 7.91
C GLU A 358 -27.72 -20.01 7.09
N ALA A 359 -28.10 -19.42 5.95
CA ALA A 359 -27.23 -18.60 5.12
C ALA A 359 -26.73 -17.35 5.86
N ALA A 360 -27.63 -16.61 6.54
CA ALA A 360 -27.27 -15.42 7.30
C ALA A 360 -26.29 -15.75 8.45
N LYS A 361 -26.53 -16.84 9.18
CA LYS A 361 -25.61 -17.33 10.23
C LYS A 361 -24.26 -17.78 9.66
N GLY A 362 -24.26 -18.43 8.49
CA GLY A 362 -23.04 -18.78 7.76
C GLY A 362 -22.23 -17.52 7.41
N TYR A 363 -22.90 -16.52 6.86
CA TYR A 363 -22.27 -15.26 6.48
C TYR A 363 -21.74 -14.48 7.68
N ARG A 364 -22.46 -14.47 8.81
CA ARG A 364 -21.99 -13.83 10.06
C ARG A 364 -20.69 -14.47 10.55
N ARG A 365 -20.62 -15.80 10.56
CA ARG A 365 -19.39 -16.53 10.94
C ARG A 365 -18.23 -16.18 10.02
N TYR A 366 -18.49 -16.11 8.72
CA TYR A 366 -17.49 -15.69 7.74
C TYR A 366 -16.96 -14.28 8.02
N LEU A 367 -17.83 -13.28 8.23
CA LEU A 367 -17.42 -11.91 8.55
C LEU A 367 -16.58 -11.84 9.83
N LEU A 368 -16.99 -12.54 10.88
CA LEU A 368 -16.26 -12.57 12.15
C LEU A 368 -14.90 -13.26 12.02
N GLN A 369 -14.81 -14.33 11.24
CA GLN A 369 -13.53 -15.00 10.97
C GLN A 369 -12.58 -14.10 10.18
N GLN A 370 -13.07 -13.40 9.16
CA GLN A 370 -12.27 -12.44 8.38
C GLN A 370 -11.78 -11.29 9.26
N ARG A 371 -12.67 -10.71 10.07
CA ARG A 371 -12.32 -9.68 11.05
C ARG A 371 -11.19 -10.13 11.96
N GLU A 372 -11.27 -11.34 12.51
CA GLU A 372 -10.26 -11.89 13.40
C GLU A 372 -8.92 -12.09 12.71
N GLN A 373 -8.92 -12.59 11.47
CA GLN A 373 -7.70 -12.77 10.68
C GLN A 373 -7.01 -11.42 10.40
N VAL A 374 -7.79 -10.41 10.01
CA VAL A 374 -7.28 -9.05 9.76
C VAL A 374 -6.78 -8.41 11.06
N ALA A 375 -7.51 -8.59 12.17
CA ALA A 375 -7.09 -8.07 13.47
C ALA A 375 -5.76 -8.70 13.94
N LYS A 376 -5.55 -10.00 13.73
CA LYS A 376 -4.27 -10.67 14.00
C LYS A 376 -3.14 -10.17 13.10
N ALA A 377 -3.41 -9.94 11.82
CA ALA A 377 -2.43 -9.36 10.89
C ALA A 377 -2.06 -7.93 11.33
N ARG A 378 -3.04 -7.17 11.81
CA ARG A 378 -2.85 -5.82 12.36
C ARG A 378 -2.00 -5.80 13.61
N GLN A 379 -2.20 -6.73 14.53
CA GLN A 379 -1.35 -6.83 15.72
C GLN A 379 0.12 -6.99 15.35
N ARG A 380 0.41 -7.82 14.34
CA ARG A 380 1.76 -8.00 13.79
C ARG A 380 2.28 -6.71 13.12
N ALA A 381 1.51 -6.14 12.20
CA ALA A 381 1.90 -4.89 11.54
C ALA A 381 2.13 -3.72 12.53
N THR A 382 1.36 -3.67 13.62
CA THR A 382 1.53 -2.68 14.70
C THR A 382 2.81 -2.91 15.51
N HIS A 383 3.19 -4.17 15.69
CA HIS A 383 4.48 -4.50 16.31
C HIS A 383 5.63 -4.10 15.39
N ASP A 384 5.56 -4.44 14.11
CA ASP A 384 6.60 -4.09 13.13
C ASP A 384 6.72 -2.57 12.96
N LEU A 385 5.59 -1.86 12.97
CA LEU A 385 5.55 -0.40 13.02
C LEU A 385 6.32 0.18 14.20
N ARG A 386 6.19 -0.41 15.39
CA ARG A 386 6.91 0.04 16.59
C ARG A 386 8.42 -0.17 16.45
N ILE A 387 8.85 -1.27 15.85
CA ILE A 387 10.26 -1.53 15.56
C ILE A 387 10.79 -0.51 14.54
N ALA A 388 10.04 -0.28 13.46
CA ALA A 388 10.41 0.69 12.43
C ALA A 388 10.52 2.12 13.00
N ASP A 389 9.58 2.52 13.85
CA ASP A 389 9.62 3.81 14.56
C ASP A 389 10.87 3.94 15.44
N ASN A 390 11.19 2.91 16.24
CA ASN A 390 12.37 2.95 17.10
C ASN A 390 13.68 3.00 16.29
N THR A 391 13.73 2.27 15.17
CA THR A 391 14.88 2.31 14.24
C THR A 391 15.05 3.70 13.64
N TYR A 392 13.95 4.30 13.18
CA TYR A 392 13.95 5.68 12.68
C TYR A 392 14.41 6.68 13.76
N GLU A 393 13.90 6.59 14.99
CA GLU A 393 14.31 7.44 16.11
C GLU A 393 15.81 7.31 16.41
N THR A 394 16.36 6.11 16.34
CA THR A 394 17.81 5.86 16.53
C THR A 394 18.65 6.53 15.44
N VAL A 395 18.20 6.45 14.18
CA VAL A 395 18.86 7.10 13.05
C VAL A 395 18.74 8.62 13.14
N GLU A 396 17.59 9.13 13.58
CA GLU A 396 17.35 10.56 13.82
C GLU A 396 18.29 11.11 14.90
N ALA A 397 18.39 10.43 16.04
CA ALA A 397 19.30 10.81 17.11
C ALA A 397 20.77 10.81 16.64
N SER A 398 21.18 9.78 15.89
CA SER A 398 22.53 9.71 15.32
C SER A 398 22.81 10.86 14.34
N PHE A 399 21.81 11.22 13.52
CA PHE A 399 21.90 12.34 12.59
C PHE A 399 22.03 13.68 13.34
N GLN A 400 21.25 13.90 14.40
CA GLN A 400 21.31 15.11 15.22
C GLN A 400 22.67 15.24 15.93
N LEU A 401 23.19 14.15 16.51
CA LEU A 401 24.52 14.13 17.14
C LEU A 401 25.61 14.51 16.15
N ARG A 402 25.59 13.93 14.94
CA ARG A 402 26.58 14.26 13.90
C ARG A 402 26.54 15.74 13.50
N ASN A 403 25.35 16.31 13.36
CA ASN A 403 25.22 17.73 13.04
C ASN A 403 25.80 18.60 14.16
N LEU A 404 25.49 18.28 15.43
CA LEU A 404 26.06 18.97 16.58
C LEU A 404 27.61 18.91 16.60
N MET A 405 28.19 17.74 16.32
CA MET A 405 29.66 17.58 16.24
C MET A 405 30.26 18.42 15.10
N ARG A 406 29.59 18.46 13.94
CA ARG A 406 30.04 19.26 12.78
C ARG A 406 29.97 20.76 13.08
N ASP A 407 28.89 21.21 13.72
CA ASP A 407 28.70 22.61 14.11
C ASP A 407 29.74 23.03 15.15
N SER A 408 30.01 22.17 16.14
CA SER A 408 31.08 22.36 17.13
C SER A 408 32.48 22.44 16.49
N SER A 409 32.80 21.52 15.56
CA SER A 409 34.07 21.54 14.82
C SER A 409 34.25 22.82 14.01
N SER A 410 33.19 23.28 13.32
CA SER A 410 33.24 24.52 12.54
C SER A 410 33.42 25.76 13.41
N SER A 411 32.78 25.76 14.59
CA SER A 411 32.90 26.85 15.57
C SER A 411 34.30 26.89 16.19
N PHE A 412 34.88 25.71 16.48
CA PHE A 412 36.26 25.60 16.98
C PHE A 412 37.28 26.04 15.93
N GLU A 413 37.13 25.65 14.66
CA GLU A 413 37.97 26.16 13.57
C GLU A 413 37.85 27.67 13.39
N ALA A 414 36.65 28.23 13.57
CA ALA A 414 36.43 29.67 13.51
C ALA A 414 37.13 30.40 14.68
N ILE A 415 37.08 29.84 15.90
CA ILE A 415 37.79 30.38 17.07
C ILE A 415 39.31 30.26 16.89
N GLN A 416 39.82 29.15 16.36
CA GLN A 416 41.24 28.96 16.06
C GLN A 416 41.76 29.96 15.00
N LYS A 417 40.90 30.41 14.07
CA LYS A 417 41.21 31.49 13.12
C LYS A 417 41.13 32.89 13.75
N LEU A 418 40.50 33.03 14.92
CA LEU A 418 40.36 34.25 15.70
C LEU A 418 41.47 34.40 16.76
N GLU A 419 42.04 33.30 17.26
CA GLU A 419 43.31 33.32 18.00
C GLU A 419 44.45 33.66 17.02
N ALA A 420 45.18 34.74 17.35
CA ALA A 420 46.05 35.51 16.47
C ALA A 420 47.02 34.68 15.59
N PRO A 421 47.41 35.20 14.41
CA PRO A 421 48.51 34.61 13.64
C PRO A 421 49.75 34.55 14.54
N THR A 422 50.24 33.34 14.81
CA THR A 422 51.52 33.17 15.47
C THR A 422 52.61 33.84 14.63
N PHE A 423 53.48 34.59 15.30
CA PHE A 423 54.51 35.49 14.75
C PHE A 423 55.46 34.87 13.70
N ASP A 424 55.44 33.55 13.51
CA ASP A 424 56.30 32.82 12.56
C ASP A 424 55.93 33.04 11.09
N GLN A 425 54.73 33.54 10.78
CA GLN A 425 54.32 33.84 9.40
C GLN A 425 54.72 35.25 8.92
N ILE A 426 55.30 36.09 9.79
CA ILE A 426 55.71 37.46 9.45
C ILE A 426 57.14 37.51 8.85
N PHE A 427 57.92 36.43 8.91
CA PHE A 427 59.33 36.45 8.47
C PHE A 427 59.74 35.31 7.53
N LYS A 428 58.95 35.03 6.49
CA LYS A 428 59.39 34.18 5.37
C LYS A 428 59.07 34.79 4.00
N ASN A 429 59.37 36.07 3.82
CA ASN A 429 59.55 36.63 2.48
C ASN A 429 61.06 36.68 2.18
N GLU A 430 61.60 35.58 1.65
CA GLU A 430 62.98 35.52 1.12
C GLU A 430 63.24 36.54 0.00
N GLU A 431 62.19 37.17 -0.53
CA GLU A 431 62.28 38.27 -1.50
C GLU A 431 62.80 39.58 -0.87
N LEU A 432 62.42 39.92 0.36
CA LEU A 432 62.90 41.13 1.04
C LEU A 432 64.38 41.01 1.45
N ARG A 433 64.86 39.80 1.76
CA ARG A 433 66.28 39.54 2.07
C ARG A 433 67.17 39.64 0.83
N ARG A 434 66.67 39.20 -0.33
CA ARG A 434 67.37 39.34 -1.63
C ARG A 434 67.39 40.77 -2.14
N GLU A 435 66.35 41.56 -1.92
CA GLU A 435 66.38 42.99 -2.25
C GLU A 435 67.36 43.76 -1.36
N PHE A 436 67.45 43.43 -0.07
CA PHE A 436 68.42 44.05 0.83
C PHE A 436 69.87 43.69 0.46
N GLU A 437 70.17 42.42 0.12
CA GLU A 437 71.50 42.04 -0.37
C GLU A 437 71.86 42.68 -1.72
N ASN A 438 70.88 42.87 -2.62
CA ASN A 438 71.09 43.57 -3.89
C ASN A 438 71.28 45.09 -3.71
N LEU A 439 70.61 45.72 -2.74
CA LEU A 439 70.82 47.11 -2.36
C LEU A 439 72.22 47.31 -1.75
N THR A 440 72.65 46.41 -0.88
CA THR A 440 73.99 46.47 -0.27
C THR A 440 75.09 46.26 -1.30
N ARG A 441 74.94 45.32 -2.25
CA ARG A 441 75.91 45.12 -3.35
C ARG A 441 76.00 46.29 -4.33
N LYS A 442 74.92 47.08 -4.49
CA LYS A 442 74.93 48.30 -5.33
C LYS A 442 75.54 49.51 -4.64
N LEU A 443 75.59 49.52 -3.30
CA LEU A 443 76.21 50.58 -2.49
C LEU A 443 77.70 50.35 -2.21
N ASP A 444 78.20 49.12 -2.41
CA ASP A 444 79.60 48.73 -2.14
C ASP A 444 80.47 48.65 -3.42
N ALA A 445 79.98 49.17 -4.55
CA ALA A 445 80.79 49.34 -5.75
C ALA A 445 81.59 50.66 -5.64
N PRO A 446 82.93 50.63 -5.58
CA PRO A 446 83.72 51.86 -5.54
C PRO A 446 83.55 52.60 -6.87
N THR A 447 83.07 53.84 -6.81
CA THR A 447 83.28 54.83 -7.86
C THR A 447 84.79 55.00 -8.05
N SER A 448 85.32 54.50 -9.18
CA SER A 448 86.52 55.06 -9.80
C SER A 448 86.12 56.06 -10.86
#